data_AF-A0A1B3NJP2-F1
#
_entry.id   AF-A0A1B3NJP2-F1
#
_cell.length_a   1.000
_cell.length_b   1.000
_cell.length_c   1.000
_cell.angle_alpha   90.00
_cell.angle_beta   90.00
_cell.angle_gamma   90.00
#
_symmetry.space_group_name_H-M   'P 1'
#
loop_
_entity.id
_entity.type
_entity.pdbx_description
1 polymer ?
#
loop_
_entity_poly.entity_id
_entity_poly.type
_entity_poly.pdbx_seq_one_letter_code
_entity_poly.pdbx_strand_id
1 'polypeptide(L)'
;MISFDVLLMTMPEFERGIVEHWIARDWIRPAQQTGSWLFDDIDIARMRLIGELRDDLGLDERALPVVLHLLDQLYDARRGLLRVRNALANDAPDEIRGAVLAALSGPFDEVAASSPAQD
;
A
#
# COMPACT_ATOMS: atom_id res chain seq x y z
N MET A 1 2.38 13.82 -12.99
CA MET A 1 2.87 14.65 -11.88
C MET A 1 2.30 16.05 -12.01
N ILE A 2 1.74 16.60 -10.95
CA ILE A 2 1.22 17.97 -10.89
C ILE A 2 1.92 18.75 -9.78
N SER A 3 2.10 20.06 -9.95
CA SER A 3 2.73 20.90 -8.91
C SER A 3 1.79 21.16 -7.75
N PHE A 4 2.33 21.59 -6.61
CA PHE A 4 1.53 21.88 -5.43
C PHE A 4 0.44 22.94 -5.69
N ASP A 5 0.75 24.03 -6.40
CA ASP A 5 -0.24 25.05 -6.72
C ASP A 5 -1.34 24.52 -7.65
N VAL A 6 -0.99 23.68 -8.64
CA VAL A 6 -1.97 23.03 -9.52
C VAL A 6 -2.84 22.04 -8.75
N LEU A 7 -2.28 21.29 -7.81
CA LEU A 7 -3.02 20.39 -6.94
C LEU A 7 -4.08 21.16 -6.14
N LEU A 8 -3.69 22.25 -5.48
CA LEU A 8 -4.62 23.07 -4.68
C LEU A 8 -5.69 23.76 -5.55
N MET A 9 -5.38 24.08 -6.81
CA MET A 9 -6.35 24.63 -7.75
C MET A 9 -7.34 23.58 -8.29
N THR A 10 -6.91 22.33 -8.46
CA THR A 10 -7.70 21.28 -9.09
C THR A 10 -8.48 20.43 -8.10
N MET A 11 -8.06 20.42 -6.83
CA MET A 11 -8.62 19.58 -5.77
C MET A 11 -8.90 20.45 -4.53
N PRO A 12 -10.03 21.19 -4.51
CA PRO A 12 -10.36 22.12 -3.44
C PRO A 12 -10.62 21.44 -2.09
N GLU A 13 -10.81 20.11 -2.07
CA GLU A 13 -10.88 19.32 -0.84
C GLU A 13 -9.56 19.28 -0.06
N PHE A 14 -8.43 19.62 -0.69
CA PHE A 14 -7.12 19.67 -0.05
C PHE A 14 -6.69 21.11 0.23
N GLU A 15 -6.62 21.47 1.50
CA GLU A 15 -6.07 22.74 1.93
C GLU A 15 -4.53 22.73 2.00
N ARG A 16 -3.89 23.86 1.73
CA ARG A 16 -2.42 23.97 1.79
C ARG A 16 -1.84 23.45 3.11
N GLY A 17 -2.39 23.91 4.24
CA GLY A 17 -1.88 23.57 5.56
C GLY A 17 -2.02 22.08 5.89
N ILE A 18 -3.08 21.41 5.42
CA ILE A 18 -3.29 19.98 5.67
C ILE A 18 -2.28 19.14 4.87
N VAL A 19 -2.02 19.52 3.62
CA VAL A 19 -1.06 18.81 2.76
C VAL A 19 0.37 19.01 3.27
N GLU A 20 0.74 20.24 3.61
CA GLU A 20 2.04 20.56 4.23
C GLU A 20 2.25 19.76 5.52
N HIS A 21 1.21 19.66 6.36
CA HIS A 21 1.24 18.88 7.58
C HIS A 21 1.44 17.38 7.31
N TRP A 22 0.76 16.82 6.31
CA TRP A 22 0.91 15.40 5.94
C TRP A 22 2.31 15.10 5.38
N ILE A 23 2.88 16.02 4.60
CA ILE A 23 4.26 15.90 4.10
C ILE A 23 5.25 15.98 5.26
N ALA A 24 5.07 16.92 6.19
CA ALA A 24 5.94 17.06 7.36
C ALA A 24 5.95 15.84 8.29
N ARG A 25 4.88 15.03 8.27
CA ARG A 25 4.79 13.75 9.00
C ARG A 25 5.20 12.53 8.17
N ASP A 26 5.73 12.74 6.97
CA ASP A 26 6.10 11.69 6.02
C ASP A 26 4.92 10.79 5.59
N TRP A 27 3.67 11.22 5.79
CA TRP A 27 2.49 10.47 5.37
C TRP A 27 2.31 10.49 3.86
N ILE A 28 2.80 11.54 3.19
CA ILE A 28 2.87 11.64 1.75
C ILE A 28 4.28 12.12 1.41
N ARG A 29 4.87 11.54 0.37
CA ARG A 29 6.26 11.80 -0.01
C ARG A 29 6.31 12.19 -1.49
N PRO A 30 5.78 13.37 -1.85
CA PRO A 30 5.81 13.83 -3.23
C PRO A 30 7.27 14.06 -3.66
N ALA A 31 7.52 14.00 -4.95
CA ALA A 31 8.83 14.34 -5.50
C ALA A 31 9.12 15.84 -5.25
N GLN A 32 10.37 16.17 -4.92
CA GLN A 32 10.79 17.56 -4.76
C GLN A 32 11.61 18.00 -5.97
N GLN A 33 11.14 19.03 -6.69
CA GLN A 33 11.84 19.60 -7.84
C GLN A 33 11.94 21.13 -7.70
N THR A 34 13.17 21.64 -7.69
CA THR A 34 13.48 23.09 -7.66
C THR A 34 12.74 23.85 -6.53
N GLY A 35 12.61 23.23 -5.36
CA GLY A 35 11.92 23.83 -4.21
C GLY A 35 10.39 23.74 -4.25
N SER A 36 9.80 23.06 -5.24
CA SER A 36 8.38 22.76 -5.32
C SER A 36 8.11 21.26 -5.14
N TRP A 37 6.92 20.91 -4.65
CA TRP A 37 6.45 19.53 -4.60
C TRP A 37 5.70 19.16 -5.88
N LEU A 38 5.98 17.96 -6.36
CA LEU A 38 5.33 17.32 -7.49
C LEU A 38 4.64 16.04 -7.01
N PHE A 39 3.33 15.99 -7.22
CA PHE A 39 2.47 14.90 -6.80
C PHE A 39 2.16 14.02 -8.00
N ASP A 40 2.35 12.72 -7.86
CA ASP A 40 1.89 11.74 -8.83
C ASP A 40 0.49 11.18 -8.47
N ASP A 41 -0.01 10.26 -9.29
CA ASP A 41 -1.33 9.66 -9.07
C ASP A 41 -1.38 8.82 -7.79
N ILE A 42 -0.24 8.28 -7.34
CA ILE A 42 -0.12 7.50 -6.10
C ILE A 42 -0.21 8.44 -4.91
N ASP A 43 0.44 9.59 -4.95
CA ASP A 43 0.34 10.63 -3.92
C ASP A 43 -1.12 11.10 -3.76
N ILE A 44 -1.79 11.40 -4.87
CA ILE A 44 -3.20 11.84 -4.87
C ILE A 44 -4.12 10.74 -4.29
N ALA A 45 -3.92 9.48 -4.69
CA ALA A 45 -4.67 8.36 -4.14
C ALA A 45 -4.45 8.22 -2.62
N ARG A 46 -3.20 8.39 -2.16
CA ARG A 46 -2.86 8.36 -0.73
C ARG A 46 -3.48 9.53 0.03
N MET A 47 -3.52 10.73 -0.55
CA MET A 47 -4.19 11.91 0.03
C MET A 47 -5.67 11.67 0.28
N ARG A 48 -6.38 11.09 -0.70
CA ARG A 48 -7.80 10.75 -0.57
C ARG A 48 -8.03 9.70 0.52
N LEU A 49 -7.23 8.65 0.53
CA LEU A 49 -7.28 7.61 1.56
C LEU A 49 -7.07 8.20 2.97
N ILE A 50 -6.09 9.10 3.13
CA ILE A 50 -5.85 9.78 4.41
C ILE A 50 -7.08 10.60 4.84
N GLY A 51 -7.74 11.28 3.90
CA GLY A 51 -9.01 11.98 4.14
C GLY A 51 -10.09 11.03 4.63
N GLU A 52 -10.39 9.97 3.86
CA GLU A 52 -11.39 8.95 4.20
C GLU A 52 -11.15 8.33 5.59
N LEU A 53 -9.89 7.97 5.88
CA LEU A 53 -9.51 7.40 7.18
C LEU A 53 -9.76 8.34 8.36
N ARG A 54 -9.62 9.66 8.15
CA ARG A 54 -9.83 10.66 9.20
C ARG A 54 -11.30 11.06 9.32
N ASP A 55 -11.95 11.30 8.20
CA ASP A 55 -13.29 11.89 8.14
C ASP A 55 -14.38 10.83 8.32
N ASP A 56 -14.23 9.65 7.71
CA ASP A 56 -15.24 8.58 7.76
C ASP A 56 -14.98 7.59 8.92
N LEU A 57 -13.71 7.28 9.19
CA LEU A 57 -13.33 6.32 10.25
C LEU A 57 -12.93 6.98 11.57
N GLY A 58 -12.86 8.32 11.62
CA GLY A 58 -12.57 9.06 12.85
C GLY A 58 -11.18 8.78 13.43
N LEU A 59 -10.22 8.35 12.60
CA LEU A 59 -8.86 8.06 13.07
C LEU A 59 -8.13 9.35 13.47
N ASP A 60 -7.55 9.32 14.66
CA ASP A 60 -6.71 10.40 15.13
C ASP A 60 -5.30 10.35 14.51
N GLU A 61 -4.54 11.42 14.71
CA GLU A 61 -3.17 11.54 14.19
C GLU A 61 -2.19 10.50 14.78
N ARG A 62 -2.55 9.79 15.86
CA ARG A 62 -1.71 8.77 16.49
C ARG A 62 -1.95 7.39 15.89
N ALA A 63 -3.20 7.09 15.52
CA ALA A 63 -3.60 5.86 14.88
C ALA A 63 -3.24 5.84 13.38
N LEU A 64 -3.32 7.01 12.72
CA LEU A 64 -3.14 7.11 11.27
C LEU A 64 -1.82 6.54 10.75
N PRO A 65 -0.64 6.83 11.35
CA PRO A 65 0.63 6.28 10.86
C PRO A 65 0.66 4.74 10.91
N VAL A 66 0.05 4.14 11.94
CA VAL A 66 0.01 2.68 12.10
C VAL A 66 -0.87 2.07 11.01
N VAL A 67 -2.05 2.64 10.77
CA VAL A 67 -2.96 2.15 9.73
C VAL A 67 -2.37 2.31 8.34
N LEU A 68 -1.77 3.47 8.05
CA LEU A 68 -1.07 3.70 6.77
C LEU A 68 0.05 2.69 6.56
N HIS A 69 0.86 2.42 7.60
CA HIS A 69 1.91 1.42 7.53
C HIS A 69 1.37 0.01 7.26
N LEU A 70 0.27 -0.38 7.91
CA LEU A 70 -0.39 -1.68 7.67
C LEU A 70 -0.95 -1.79 6.25
N LEU A 71 -1.52 -0.71 5.72
CA LEU A 71 -2.00 -0.66 4.34
C LEU A 71 -0.84 -0.76 3.35
N ASP A 72 0.25 -0.03 3.57
CA ASP A 72 1.45 -0.13 2.74
C ASP A 72 2.00 -1.57 2.73
N GLN A 73 2.09 -2.21 3.90
CA GLN A 73 2.49 -3.63 4.00
C GLN A 73 1.54 -4.55 3.22
N LEU A 74 0.24 -4.34 3.31
CA LEU A 74 -0.76 -5.13 2.58
C LEU A 74 -0.64 -4.95 1.06
N TYR A 75 -0.44 -3.72 0.61
CA TYR A 75 -0.21 -3.44 -0.81
C TYR A 75 1.09 -4.07 -1.30
N ASP A 76 2.16 -4.05 -0.50
CA ASP A 76 3.41 -4.72 -0.84
C ASP A 76 3.27 -6.23 -0.93
N ALA A 77 2.57 -6.86 0.02
CA ALA A 77 2.27 -8.29 -0.03
C ALA A 77 1.46 -8.64 -1.29
N ARG A 78 0.42 -7.85 -1.59
CA ARG A 78 -0.41 -8.02 -2.80
C ARG A 78 0.42 -7.87 -4.07
N ARG A 79 1.29 -6.84 -4.15
CA ARG A 79 2.20 -6.63 -5.28
C ARG A 79 3.18 -7.80 -5.43
N GLY A 80 3.73 -8.30 -4.32
CA GLY A 80 4.60 -9.46 -4.29
C GLY A 80 3.91 -10.70 -4.87
N LEU A 81 2.69 -10.99 -4.42
CA LEU A 81 1.91 -12.11 -4.93
C LEU A 81 1.60 -11.96 -6.43
N LEU A 82 1.26 -10.75 -6.89
CA LEU A 82 1.04 -10.48 -8.32
C LEU A 82 2.31 -10.70 -9.15
N ARG A 83 3.48 -10.32 -8.64
CA ARG A 83 4.77 -10.59 -9.30
C ARG A 83 5.05 -12.08 -9.40
N VAL A 84 4.85 -12.83 -8.30
CA VAL A 84 5.00 -14.29 -8.29
C VAL A 84 4.06 -14.94 -9.29
N ARG A 85 2.78 -14.56 -9.28
CA ARG A 85 1.79 -15.04 -10.25
C ARG A 85 2.21 -14.76 -11.69
N ASN A 86 2.67 -13.55 -11.98
CA ASN A 86 3.09 -13.18 -13.33
C ASN A 86 4.34 -13.96 -13.76
N ALA A 87 5.33 -14.16 -12.89
CA ALA A 87 6.50 -14.98 -13.19
C ALA A 87 6.12 -16.45 -13.44
N LEU A 88 5.19 -17.02 -12.66
CA LEU A 88 4.69 -18.37 -12.88
C LEU A 88 3.90 -18.52 -14.20
N ALA A 89 3.18 -17.48 -14.60
CA ALA A 89 2.41 -17.47 -15.84
C ALA A 89 3.32 -17.33 -17.08
N ASN A 90 4.36 -16.51 -16.99
CA ASN A 90 5.17 -16.14 -18.16
C ASN A 90 6.45 -16.96 -18.32
N ASP A 91 7.11 -17.33 -17.22
CA ASP A 91 8.50 -17.81 -17.23
C ASP A 91 8.65 -19.23 -16.66
N ALA A 92 7.70 -19.71 -15.86
CA ALA A 92 7.81 -21.03 -15.24
C ALA A 92 7.34 -22.17 -16.16
N PRO A 93 8.06 -23.30 -16.18
CA PRO A 93 7.59 -24.53 -16.82
C PRO A 93 6.25 -25.02 -16.26
N ASP A 94 5.45 -25.68 -17.09
CA ASP A 94 4.10 -26.13 -16.73
C ASP A 94 4.07 -27.08 -15.51
N GLU A 95 5.12 -27.88 -15.32
CA GLU A 95 5.29 -28.77 -14.16
C GLU A 95 5.34 -27.99 -12.83
N ILE A 96 6.11 -26.89 -12.81
CA ILE A 96 6.24 -26.02 -11.62
C ILE A 96 4.93 -25.26 -11.37
N ARG A 97 4.27 -24.80 -12.43
CA ARG A 97 2.95 -24.15 -12.32
C ARG A 97 1.92 -25.10 -11.73
N GLY A 98 1.89 -26.35 -12.21
CA GLY A 98 1.00 -27.39 -11.69
C GLY A 98 1.25 -27.71 -10.21
N ALA A 99 2.52 -27.85 -9.82
CA ALA A 99 2.90 -28.11 -8.43
C ALA A 99 2.50 -26.96 -7.49
N VAL A 100 2.71 -25.70 -7.90
CA VAL A 100 2.32 -24.53 -7.10
C VAL A 100 0.80 -24.40 -6.97
N LEU A 101 0.06 -24.62 -8.06
CA LEU A 101 -1.42 -24.60 -8.02
C LEU A 101 -1.99 -25.69 -7.11
N ALA A 102 -1.40 -26.90 -7.14
CA ALA A 102 -1.77 -27.99 -6.24
C ALA A 102 -1.49 -27.61 -4.76
N ALA A 103 -0.33 -27.03 -4.46
CA ALA A 103 0.01 -26.58 -3.11
C ALA A 103 -0.90 -25.46 -2.59
N LEU A 104 -1.26 -24.48 -3.44
CA LEU A 104 -2.16 -23.38 -3.09
C LEU A 104 -3.63 -23.81 -2.92
N SER A 105 -4.02 -24.92 -3.55
CA SER A 105 -5.36 -25.50 -3.42
C SER A 105 -5.49 -26.42 -2.20
N GLY A 106 -4.37 -26.70 -1.52
CA GLY A 106 -4.37 -27.36 -0.22
C GLY A 106 -4.93 -26.44 0.87
N PRO A 107 -5.51 -27.00 1.95
CA PRO A 107 -5.97 -26.20 3.08
C PRO A 107 -4.83 -25.33 3.61
N PHE A 108 -5.13 -24.05 3.86
CA PHE A 108 -4.18 -23.06 4.40
C PHE A 108 -3.62 -23.42 5.78
N ASP A 109 -4.13 -24.48 6.43
CA ASP A 109 -3.76 -24.94 7.75
C ASP A 109 -3.41 -26.43 7.76
N GLU A 110 -2.11 -26.74 7.81
CA GLU A 110 -1.62 -27.97 8.45
C GLU A 110 -0.16 -27.90 8.93
N VAL A 111 0.48 -26.72 8.95
CA VAL A 111 1.87 -26.60 9.47
C VAL A 111 1.90 -26.31 10.98
N ALA A 112 0.78 -25.92 11.60
CA ALA A 112 0.71 -25.64 13.04
C ALA A 112 0.45 -26.87 13.93
N ALA A 113 0.07 -28.03 13.37
CA ALA A 113 -0.41 -29.18 14.16
C ALA A 113 0.61 -30.32 14.35
N SER A 114 1.83 -30.22 13.81
CA SER A 114 2.85 -31.27 13.98
C SER A 114 4.03 -30.77 14.82
N SER A 115 3.75 -30.41 16.08
CA SER A 115 4.75 -30.58 17.13
C SER A 115 4.52 -31.98 17.71
N PRO A 116 5.40 -32.97 17.48
CA PRO A 116 5.30 -34.22 18.20
C PRO A 116 5.73 -33.92 19.64
N ALA A 117 4.74 -33.88 20.53
CA ALA A 117 4.99 -33.99 21.95
C ALA A 117 5.78 -35.29 22.17
N GLN A 118 6.98 -35.08 22.70
CA GLN A 118 7.98 -36.04 23.11
C GLN A 118 7.38 -37.14 24.00
N ASP A 119 7.70 -38.39 23.70
CA ASP A 119 7.78 -39.47 24.69
C ASP A 119 9.10 -39.34 25.48
#